data_AF-A0A924YQT0-F1
#
_entry.id   AF-A0A924YQT0-F1
#
_cell.length_a   1.000
_cell.length_b   1.000
_cell.length_c   1.000
_cell.angle_alpha   90.00
_cell.angle_beta   90.00
_cell.angle_gamma   90.00
#
_symmetry.space_group_name_H-M   'P 1'
#
loop_
_entity.id
_entity.type
_entity.pdbx_description
1 polymer ?
#
loop_
_entity_poly.entity_id
_entity_poly.type
_entity_poly.pdbx_seq_one_letter_code
_entity_poly.pdbx_strand_id
1 'polypeptide(L)'
;EEAIKAARPGETLRIEGDGPFKMPHVLLDKNMSIEAGHGYLPTFVYDVGFDSRGLRSRPDKDPEARYLLKVTAASVTLEGLKFEFDPPEIGATVAWTAVRVAGGSVRMLNCSITEEGRKGVALIEVTEPSQLRLQNCLLGGGRAAIEISAKGAQELDIENSLLFSDQCVAIVKNASAKEADTKLRFHACTLQGTNVVHAPSVMTPIAVTAENCLIKTDWIGQALLVADNSKKDRSWSGESNIYSVSKWLGASNRSIASVTDAKSFAKFWGIEDKGSSVKTIIFEGKRPNKSSSHRMRATEFALGAQSELLLSGSKTGMQFLIVGAGRAFSRYRESSLYSDWKKTLAAAQ
;
A
#
# COMPACT_ATOMS: atom_id res chain seq x y z
N GLU A 1 1.05 -18.14 -15.22
CA GLU A 1 1.57 -19.19 -14.31
C GLU A 1 2.68 -20.01 -14.96
N GLU A 2 2.46 -20.61 -16.14
CA GLU A 2 3.47 -21.41 -16.84
C GLU A 2 4.80 -20.68 -17.05
N ALA A 3 4.74 -19.41 -17.49
CA ALA A 3 5.93 -18.58 -17.65
C ALA A 3 6.73 -18.39 -16.34
N ILE A 4 6.05 -18.29 -15.19
CA ILE A 4 6.69 -18.16 -13.87
C ILE A 4 7.38 -19.47 -13.48
N LYS A 5 6.73 -20.61 -13.73
CA LYS A 5 7.31 -21.94 -13.48
C LYS A 5 8.57 -22.16 -14.31
N ALA A 6 8.52 -21.79 -15.59
CA ALA A 6 9.62 -21.93 -16.54
C ALA A 6 10.77 -20.92 -16.33
N ALA A 7 10.49 -19.77 -15.70
CA ALA A 7 11.48 -18.72 -15.48
C ALA A 7 12.65 -19.20 -14.62
N ARG A 8 13.86 -18.75 -15.01
CA ARG A 8 15.07 -18.90 -14.21
C ARG A 8 15.17 -17.79 -13.15
N PRO A 9 15.85 -18.02 -12.02
CA PRO A 9 16.16 -16.96 -11.08
C PRO A 9 16.89 -15.79 -11.77
N GLY A 10 16.46 -14.57 -11.48
CA GLY A 10 16.94 -13.32 -12.08
C GLY A 10 16.27 -12.94 -13.40
N GLU A 11 15.41 -13.79 -13.96
CA GLU A 11 14.78 -13.53 -15.26
C GLU A 11 13.70 -12.43 -15.18
N THR A 12 13.52 -11.72 -16.30
CA THR A 12 12.45 -10.73 -16.46
C THR A 12 11.39 -11.28 -17.39
N LEU A 13 10.18 -11.45 -16.86
CA LEU A 13 9.00 -11.80 -17.64
C LEU A 13 8.32 -10.52 -18.13
N ARG A 14 8.19 -10.38 -19.44
CA ARG A 14 7.42 -9.29 -20.06
C ARG A 14 6.04 -9.80 -20.46
N ILE A 15 5.01 -9.08 -20.05
CA ILE A 15 3.62 -9.43 -20.36
C ILE A 15 3.14 -8.60 -21.54
N GLU A 16 2.96 -9.24 -22.68
CA GLU A 16 2.43 -8.65 -23.90
C GLU A 16 0.93 -8.95 -24.01
N GLY A 17 0.11 -7.96 -23.68
CA GLY A 17 -1.34 -8.05 -23.69
C GLY A 17 -1.99 -7.34 -22.49
N ASP A 18 -3.23 -6.87 -22.69
CA ASP A 18 -3.96 -6.10 -21.67
C ASP A 18 -4.74 -6.99 -20.68
N GLY A 19 -5.00 -8.25 -21.04
CA GLY A 19 -5.84 -9.16 -20.25
C GLY A 19 -7.35 -8.95 -20.48
N PRO A 20 -8.23 -9.35 -19.54
CA PRO A 20 -7.90 -9.81 -18.19
C PRO A 20 -7.25 -11.19 -18.19
N PHE A 21 -6.16 -11.34 -17.44
CA PHE A 21 -5.51 -12.61 -17.16
C PHE A 21 -6.00 -13.15 -15.82
N LYS A 22 -6.69 -14.29 -15.84
CA LYS A 22 -7.11 -14.96 -14.61
C LYS A 22 -5.90 -15.52 -13.88
N MET A 23 -5.71 -15.16 -12.61
CA MET A 23 -4.60 -15.62 -11.77
C MET A 23 -5.12 -16.30 -10.50
N PRO A 24 -5.04 -17.63 -10.45
CA PRO A 24 -5.31 -18.37 -9.24
C PRO A 24 -4.04 -18.53 -8.39
N HIS A 25 -4.02 -17.90 -7.21
CA HIS A 25 -3.06 -18.14 -6.11
C HIS A 25 -1.61 -18.43 -6.56
N VAL A 26 -1.07 -17.55 -7.39
CA VAL A 26 0.24 -17.73 -8.01
C VAL A 26 1.36 -17.52 -7.00
N LEU A 27 2.33 -18.44 -6.98
CA LEU A 27 3.52 -18.37 -6.13
C LEU A 27 4.72 -17.83 -6.91
N LEU A 28 5.41 -16.85 -6.31
CA LEU A 28 6.72 -16.35 -6.73
C LEU A 28 7.77 -16.73 -5.67
N ASP A 29 8.53 -17.78 -5.95
CA ASP A 29 9.54 -18.38 -5.07
C ASP A 29 10.98 -18.18 -5.57
N LYS A 30 11.16 -17.44 -6.67
CA LYS A 30 12.45 -17.12 -7.29
C LYS A 30 12.62 -15.62 -7.39
N ASN A 31 13.86 -15.16 -7.33
CA ASN A 31 14.18 -13.78 -7.68
C ASN A 31 13.78 -13.55 -9.14
N MET A 32 13.01 -12.51 -9.44
CA MET A 32 12.58 -12.23 -10.81
C MET A 32 11.96 -10.85 -10.94
N SER A 33 11.77 -10.41 -12.18
CA SER A 33 10.98 -9.23 -12.51
C SER A 33 9.79 -9.61 -13.40
N ILE A 34 8.63 -9.00 -13.19
CA ILE A 34 7.47 -9.11 -14.07
C ILE A 34 7.06 -7.70 -14.47
N GLU A 35 7.16 -7.40 -15.75
CA GLU A 35 6.88 -6.07 -16.29
C GLU A 35 5.81 -6.09 -17.39
N ALA A 36 5.06 -5.01 -17.49
CA ALA A 36 4.22 -4.78 -18.66
C ALA A 36 5.07 -4.56 -19.93
N GLY A 37 4.64 -5.14 -21.05
CA GLY A 37 5.20 -4.84 -22.37
C GLY A 37 4.91 -3.41 -22.81
N HIS A 38 5.63 -2.91 -23.82
CA HIS A 38 5.44 -1.55 -24.32
C HIS A 38 4.03 -1.38 -24.88
N GLY A 39 3.31 -0.34 -24.44
CA GLY A 39 1.95 -0.07 -24.90
C GLY A 39 0.85 -0.94 -24.28
N TYR A 40 1.20 -1.94 -23.45
CA TYR A 40 0.24 -2.81 -22.80
C TYR A 40 -0.09 -2.37 -21.36
N LEU A 41 -1.29 -2.73 -20.92
CA LEU A 41 -1.79 -2.59 -19.54
C LEU A 41 -2.27 -3.96 -19.04
N PRO A 42 -1.36 -4.87 -18.66
CA PRO A 42 -1.74 -6.17 -18.16
C PRO A 42 -2.60 -6.06 -16.91
N THR A 43 -3.81 -6.61 -16.99
CA THR A 43 -4.76 -6.67 -15.88
C THR A 43 -4.92 -8.11 -15.41
N PHE A 44 -4.56 -8.37 -14.17
CA PHE A 44 -4.69 -9.66 -13.51
C PHE A 44 -5.92 -9.66 -12.62
N VAL A 45 -6.80 -10.63 -12.82
CA VAL A 45 -8.04 -10.79 -12.05
C VAL A 45 -7.97 -12.04 -11.20
N TYR A 46 -8.46 -11.97 -9.97
CA TYR A 46 -8.51 -13.12 -9.08
C TYR A 46 -9.39 -14.24 -9.65
N ASP A 47 -8.94 -15.49 -9.52
CA ASP A 47 -9.74 -16.69 -9.76
C ASP A 47 -9.45 -17.72 -8.67
N VAL A 48 -10.44 -18.54 -8.30
CA VAL A 48 -10.32 -19.53 -7.22
C VAL A 48 -9.40 -20.70 -7.62
N GLY A 49 -9.23 -20.92 -8.93
CA GLY A 49 -8.32 -21.94 -9.45
C GLY A 49 -8.61 -23.36 -9.00
N PHE A 50 -7.56 -24.18 -9.04
CA PHE A 50 -7.59 -25.61 -8.71
C PHE A 50 -6.50 -25.96 -7.70
N ASP A 51 -6.77 -26.98 -6.89
CA ASP A 51 -5.84 -27.56 -5.94
C ASP A 51 -4.86 -28.53 -6.65
N SER A 52 -3.92 -29.10 -5.89
CA SER A 52 -2.93 -30.04 -6.42
C SER A 52 -3.52 -31.34 -6.99
N ARG A 53 -4.80 -31.63 -6.73
CA ARG A 53 -5.54 -32.78 -7.25
C ARG A 53 -6.35 -32.42 -8.49
N GLY A 54 -6.30 -31.17 -8.95
CA GLY A 54 -7.10 -30.66 -10.07
C GLY A 54 -8.57 -30.41 -9.71
N LEU A 55 -8.92 -30.39 -8.42
CA LEU A 55 -10.27 -30.03 -7.97
C LEU A 55 -10.32 -28.53 -7.73
N ARG A 56 -11.48 -27.90 -7.97
CA ARG A 56 -11.64 -26.47 -7.70
C ARG A 56 -11.33 -26.18 -6.23
N SER A 57 -10.44 -25.24 -5.99
CA SER A 57 -10.02 -24.93 -4.62
C SER A 57 -11.22 -24.43 -3.80
N ARG A 58 -11.13 -24.63 -2.49
CA ARG A 58 -12.19 -24.30 -1.54
C ARG A 58 -11.66 -23.27 -0.55
N PRO A 59 -11.79 -21.95 -0.82
CA PRO A 59 -11.21 -20.92 0.03
C PRO A 59 -11.70 -20.96 1.48
N ASP A 60 -12.88 -21.55 1.75
CA ASP A 60 -13.37 -21.80 3.12
C ASP A 60 -12.44 -22.74 3.91
N LYS A 61 -11.79 -23.68 3.22
CA LYS A 61 -10.93 -24.72 3.83
C LYS A 61 -9.45 -24.58 3.50
N ASP A 62 -9.13 -23.95 2.40
CA ASP A 62 -7.78 -23.82 1.86
C ASP A 62 -7.31 -22.35 1.94
N PRO A 63 -6.40 -22.01 2.88
CA PRO A 63 -5.83 -20.68 3.00
C PRO A 63 -4.98 -20.23 1.80
N GLU A 64 -4.45 -21.17 1.01
CA GLU A 64 -3.64 -20.83 -0.17
C GLU A 64 -4.52 -20.34 -1.33
N ALA A 65 -5.79 -20.73 -1.35
CA ALA A 65 -6.79 -20.21 -2.29
C ALA A 65 -7.39 -18.87 -1.84
N ARG A 66 -6.67 -18.05 -1.04
CA ARG A 66 -7.16 -16.76 -0.52
C ARG A 66 -6.35 -15.56 -1.01
N TYR A 67 -5.48 -15.77 -1.99
CA TYR A 67 -4.71 -14.71 -2.61
C TYR A 67 -4.58 -14.86 -4.12
N LEU A 68 -4.25 -13.74 -4.79
CA LEU A 68 -3.93 -13.75 -6.22
C LEU A 68 -2.46 -14.05 -6.44
N LEU A 69 -1.59 -13.40 -5.65
CA LEU A 69 -0.15 -13.53 -5.72
C LEU A 69 0.46 -13.72 -4.33
N LYS A 70 1.42 -14.62 -4.19
CA LYS A 70 2.23 -14.80 -2.98
C LYS A 70 3.71 -14.80 -3.35
N VAL A 71 4.50 -13.99 -2.64
CA VAL A 71 5.95 -13.96 -2.73
C VAL A 71 6.53 -14.63 -1.49
N THR A 72 7.45 -15.59 -1.66
CA THR A 72 8.07 -16.32 -0.54
C THR A 72 9.58 -16.23 -0.61
N ALA A 73 10.20 -15.51 0.34
CA ALA A 73 11.64 -15.40 0.51
C ALA A 73 12.44 -15.03 -0.76
N ALA A 74 11.80 -14.35 -1.72
CA ALA A 74 12.37 -13.97 -3.00
C ALA A 74 12.50 -12.44 -3.12
N SER A 75 13.37 -11.99 -4.02
CA SER A 75 13.45 -10.60 -4.47
C SER A 75 12.67 -10.42 -5.77
N VAL A 76 11.47 -9.85 -5.68
CA VAL A 76 10.54 -9.71 -6.81
C VAL A 76 10.33 -8.25 -7.15
N THR A 77 10.42 -7.92 -8.45
CA THR A 77 10.02 -6.63 -8.98
C THR A 77 8.77 -6.78 -9.84
N LEU A 78 7.73 -6.00 -9.56
CA LEU A 78 6.48 -5.93 -10.32
C LEU A 78 6.35 -4.53 -10.90
N GLU A 79 6.14 -4.41 -12.21
CA GLU A 79 6.19 -3.12 -12.89
C GLU A 79 5.08 -2.92 -13.93
N GLY A 80 4.32 -1.84 -13.78
CA GLY A 80 3.27 -1.45 -14.73
C GLY A 80 2.06 -2.39 -14.75
N LEU A 81 1.86 -3.20 -13.69
CA LEU A 81 0.84 -4.24 -13.64
C LEU A 81 -0.41 -3.76 -12.88
N LYS A 82 -1.58 -4.19 -13.35
CA LYS A 82 -2.86 -3.96 -12.66
C LYS A 82 -3.37 -5.27 -12.04
N PHE A 83 -3.83 -5.19 -10.80
CA PHE A 83 -4.44 -6.29 -10.05
C PHE A 83 -5.85 -5.88 -9.63
N GLU A 84 -6.84 -6.69 -10.00
CA GLU A 84 -8.24 -6.55 -9.66
C GLU A 84 -8.64 -7.77 -8.81
N PHE A 85 -8.98 -7.50 -7.56
CA PHE A 85 -9.23 -8.56 -6.58
C PHE A 85 -10.64 -8.45 -6.00
N ASP A 86 -11.53 -9.29 -6.54
CA ASP A 86 -12.90 -9.45 -6.06
C ASP A 86 -13.09 -10.89 -5.56
N PRO A 87 -12.99 -11.13 -4.24
CA PRO A 87 -13.16 -12.47 -3.72
C PRO A 87 -14.63 -12.91 -3.80
N PRO A 88 -14.88 -14.22 -4.03
CA PRO A 88 -16.23 -14.76 -4.06
C PRO A 88 -16.90 -14.73 -2.68
N GLU A 89 -18.22 -14.71 -2.68
CA GLU A 89 -19.00 -14.94 -1.46
C GLU A 89 -19.00 -16.44 -1.12
N ILE A 90 -18.38 -16.79 0.00
CA ILE A 90 -18.21 -18.20 0.43
C ILE A 90 -18.97 -18.54 1.72
N GLY A 91 -19.82 -17.64 2.22
CA GLY A 91 -20.63 -17.84 3.44
C GLY A 91 -19.83 -17.95 4.76
N ALA A 92 -18.52 -17.77 4.71
CA ALA A 92 -17.61 -17.82 5.85
C ALA A 92 -16.72 -16.57 5.88
N THR A 93 -16.38 -16.09 7.08
CA THR A 93 -15.44 -14.99 7.27
C THR A 93 -14.02 -15.52 7.14
N VAL A 94 -13.35 -15.17 6.04
CA VAL A 94 -11.94 -15.49 5.80
C VAL A 94 -11.16 -14.22 5.48
N ALA A 95 -9.86 -14.23 5.80
CA ALA A 95 -8.95 -13.15 5.42
C ALA A 95 -8.55 -13.32 3.95
N TRP A 96 -8.90 -12.33 3.13
CA TRP A 96 -8.56 -12.25 1.72
C TRP A 96 -7.41 -11.27 1.50
N THR A 97 -6.51 -11.61 0.58
CA THR A 97 -5.35 -10.77 0.27
C THR A 97 -5.09 -10.74 -1.23
N ALA A 98 -4.86 -9.59 -1.86
CA ALA A 98 -4.47 -9.60 -3.28
C ALA A 98 -3.01 -10.06 -3.46
N VAL A 99 -2.07 -9.39 -2.78
CA VAL A 99 -0.64 -9.73 -2.81
C VAL A 99 -0.12 -10.05 -1.40
N ARG A 100 0.33 -11.29 -1.18
CA ARG A 100 0.94 -11.73 0.08
C ARG A 100 2.46 -11.72 -0.02
N VAL A 101 3.12 -11.01 0.89
CA VAL A 101 4.57 -10.95 1.04
C VAL A 101 4.96 -11.79 2.27
N ALA A 102 5.34 -13.03 2.03
CA ALA A 102 5.78 -13.99 3.04
C ALA A 102 7.31 -14.10 3.06
N GLY A 103 7.98 -12.94 3.14
CA GLY A 103 9.42 -12.81 3.26
C GLY A 103 10.12 -12.33 1.98
N GLY A 104 11.37 -11.91 2.10
CA GLY A 104 12.17 -11.41 0.98
C GLY A 104 11.98 -9.91 0.73
N SER A 105 12.12 -9.48 -0.53
CA SER A 105 11.99 -8.08 -0.94
C SER A 105 11.03 -7.96 -2.12
N VAL A 106 10.02 -7.11 -1.98
CA VAL A 106 9.05 -6.85 -3.05
C VAL A 106 9.10 -5.39 -3.44
N ARG A 107 9.25 -5.14 -4.74
CA ARG A 107 9.26 -3.81 -5.32
C ARG A 107 8.11 -3.71 -6.30
N MET A 108 7.19 -2.78 -6.08
CA MET A 108 6.09 -2.50 -7.01
C MET A 108 6.23 -1.10 -7.56
N LEU A 109 6.13 -0.99 -8.88
CA LEU A 109 6.49 0.21 -9.62
C LEU A 109 5.38 0.51 -10.60
N ASN A 110 4.72 1.65 -10.43
CA ASN A 110 3.58 2.03 -11.27
C ASN A 110 2.52 0.92 -11.35
N CYS A 111 2.34 0.16 -10.25
CA CYS A 111 1.33 -0.87 -10.17
C CYS A 111 0.02 -0.32 -9.61
N SER A 112 -1.08 -0.97 -9.95
CA SER A 112 -2.39 -0.69 -9.35
C SER A 112 -2.97 -1.96 -8.71
N ILE A 113 -3.45 -1.89 -7.48
CA ILE A 113 -4.20 -2.97 -6.82
C ILE A 113 -5.54 -2.40 -6.36
N THR A 114 -6.64 -3.02 -6.77
CA THR A 114 -7.98 -2.54 -6.43
C THR A 114 -8.92 -3.67 -6.03
N GLU A 115 -9.83 -3.37 -5.12
CA GLU A 115 -10.96 -4.20 -4.73
C GLU A 115 -12.27 -3.43 -5.00
N GLU A 116 -13.28 -4.10 -5.54
CA GLU A 116 -14.64 -3.60 -5.64
C GLU A 116 -15.58 -4.28 -4.62
N GLY A 117 -16.57 -3.55 -4.12
CA GLY A 117 -17.63 -4.16 -3.29
C GLY A 117 -17.29 -4.46 -1.82
N ARG A 118 -16.16 -3.99 -1.28
CA ARG A 118 -15.81 -4.02 0.16
C ARG A 118 -15.90 -5.42 0.78
N LYS A 119 -15.25 -6.40 0.19
CA LYS A 119 -15.20 -7.77 0.68
C LYS A 119 -14.18 -8.00 1.79
N GLY A 120 -13.57 -6.93 2.32
CA GLY A 120 -12.71 -6.98 3.50
C GLY A 120 -11.28 -7.41 3.19
N VAL A 121 -10.79 -7.10 1.98
CA VAL A 121 -9.47 -7.53 1.48
C VAL A 121 -8.32 -6.72 2.09
N ALA A 122 -7.18 -7.36 2.34
CA ALA A 122 -5.86 -6.71 2.40
C ALA A 122 -5.34 -6.59 0.96
N LEU A 123 -5.14 -5.38 0.44
CA LEU A 123 -4.58 -5.29 -0.92
C LEU A 123 -3.15 -5.84 -0.94
N ILE A 124 -2.37 -5.55 0.10
CA ILE A 124 -1.08 -6.18 0.36
C ILE A 124 -1.06 -6.70 1.80
N GLU A 125 -0.61 -7.93 2.01
CA GLU A 125 -0.40 -8.53 3.34
C GLU A 125 1.08 -8.90 3.51
N VAL A 126 1.72 -8.43 4.58
CA VAL A 126 3.11 -8.73 4.93
C VAL A 126 3.12 -9.62 6.17
N THR A 127 3.51 -10.89 6.01
CA THR A 127 3.38 -11.89 7.09
C THR A 127 4.70 -12.26 7.76
N GLU A 128 5.82 -11.99 7.10
CA GLU A 128 7.17 -12.37 7.53
C GLU A 128 8.13 -11.15 7.41
N PRO A 129 9.34 -11.22 8.01
CA PRO A 129 10.35 -10.19 7.86
C PRO A 129 10.66 -9.92 6.39
N SER A 130 10.51 -8.67 5.96
CA SER A 130 10.58 -8.31 4.55
C SER A 130 10.77 -6.82 4.33
N GLN A 131 11.17 -6.49 3.11
CA GLN A 131 11.19 -5.12 2.59
C GLN A 131 10.13 -4.99 1.49
N LEU A 132 9.24 -4.00 1.62
CA LEU A 132 8.25 -3.67 0.61
C LEU A 132 8.47 -2.24 0.14
N ARG A 133 8.81 -2.06 -1.13
CA ARG A 133 8.91 -0.74 -1.75
C ARG A 133 7.81 -0.54 -2.77
N LEU A 134 7.05 0.53 -2.63
CA LEU A 134 6.03 0.97 -3.58
C LEU A 134 6.43 2.32 -4.15
N GLN A 135 6.49 2.44 -5.47
CA GLN A 135 6.76 3.71 -6.13
C GLN A 135 5.72 3.94 -7.21
N ASN A 136 5.09 5.12 -7.20
CA ASN A 136 4.05 5.47 -8.16
C ASN A 136 2.86 4.50 -8.14
N CYS A 137 2.52 3.88 -7.01
CA CYS A 137 1.49 2.85 -6.94
C CYS A 137 0.12 3.41 -6.58
N LEU A 138 -0.93 2.74 -7.05
CA LEU A 138 -2.31 3.00 -6.67
C LEU A 138 -2.87 1.80 -5.93
N LEU A 139 -3.17 1.95 -4.64
CA LEU A 139 -3.88 0.96 -3.85
C LEU A 139 -5.24 1.53 -3.48
N GLY A 140 -6.35 0.87 -3.81
CA GLY A 140 -7.58 1.26 -3.16
C GLY A 140 -8.77 0.30 -3.15
N GLY A 141 -9.59 0.50 -2.12
CA GLY A 141 -10.51 -0.50 -1.60
C GLY A 141 -9.92 -1.24 -0.40
N GLY A 142 -10.55 -2.35 -0.03
CA GLY A 142 -10.12 -3.23 1.04
C GLY A 142 -10.38 -2.67 2.45
N ARG A 143 -10.26 -3.56 3.44
CA ARG A 143 -10.16 -3.15 4.86
C ARG A 143 -8.81 -2.50 5.16
N ALA A 144 -7.77 -2.85 4.38
CA ALA A 144 -6.45 -2.23 4.48
C ALA A 144 -5.77 -2.20 3.11
N ALA A 145 -5.10 -1.09 2.78
CA ALA A 145 -4.23 -1.04 1.61
C ALA A 145 -3.00 -1.92 1.85
N ILE A 146 -2.43 -1.85 3.06
CA ILE A 146 -1.36 -2.75 3.49
C ILE A 146 -1.65 -3.24 4.91
N GLU A 147 -1.60 -4.55 5.12
CA GLU A 147 -1.69 -5.17 6.44
C GLU A 147 -0.37 -5.86 6.77
N ILE A 148 0.13 -5.66 7.99
CA ILE A 148 1.41 -6.21 8.46
C ILE A 148 1.13 -7.06 9.69
N SER A 149 1.48 -8.34 9.64
CA SER A 149 1.60 -9.15 10.84
C SER A 149 2.92 -8.83 11.51
N ALA A 150 2.88 -8.17 12.68
CA ALA A 150 4.07 -7.72 13.40
C ALA A 150 4.98 -8.90 13.77
N LYS A 151 6.00 -9.17 12.92
CA LYS A 151 6.92 -10.29 13.06
C LYS A 151 8.29 -9.95 12.47
N GLY A 152 9.30 -9.88 13.32
CA GLY A 152 10.67 -9.51 12.99
C GLY A 152 10.79 -8.13 12.33
N ALA A 153 11.90 -7.88 11.64
CA ALA A 153 12.14 -6.59 10.98
C ALA A 153 11.32 -6.48 9.69
N GLN A 154 10.48 -5.45 9.59
CA GLN A 154 9.60 -5.19 8.46
C GLN A 154 9.71 -3.72 8.06
N GLU A 155 10.08 -3.45 6.81
CA GLU A 155 10.33 -2.11 6.32
C GLU A 155 9.50 -1.82 5.07
N LEU A 156 8.69 -0.77 5.14
CA LEU A 156 7.84 -0.30 4.05
C LEU A 156 8.31 1.08 3.62
N ASP A 157 8.62 1.21 2.35
CA ASP A 157 9.06 2.44 1.70
C ASP A 157 8.09 2.78 0.57
N ILE A 158 7.26 3.80 0.78
CA ILE A 158 6.14 4.13 -0.09
C ILE A 158 6.35 5.54 -0.60
N GLU A 159 6.64 5.63 -1.89
CA GLU A 159 6.96 6.87 -2.57
C GLU A 159 5.92 7.18 -3.65
N ASN A 160 5.49 8.44 -3.69
CA ASN A 160 4.65 8.98 -4.75
C ASN A 160 3.41 8.14 -5.04
N SER A 161 2.77 7.60 -4.01
CA SER A 161 1.72 6.59 -4.16
C SER A 161 0.39 7.06 -3.57
N LEU A 162 -0.71 6.46 -4.05
CA LEU A 162 -2.06 6.62 -3.51
C LEU A 162 -2.43 5.41 -2.66
N LEU A 163 -2.76 5.63 -1.39
CA LEU A 163 -3.41 4.64 -0.54
C LEU A 163 -4.82 5.15 -0.23
N PHE A 164 -5.83 4.49 -0.80
CA PHE A 164 -7.25 4.80 -0.62
C PHE A 164 -8.00 3.60 -0.04
N SER A 165 -8.03 3.45 1.29
CA SER A 165 -8.58 2.27 1.97
C SER A 165 -9.15 2.62 3.35
N ASP A 166 -9.86 1.71 4.01
CA ASP A 166 -10.31 1.91 5.40
C ASP A 166 -9.11 2.22 6.31
N GLN A 167 -8.09 1.35 6.28
CA GLN A 167 -6.79 1.60 6.90
C GLN A 167 -5.75 1.74 5.80
N CYS A 168 -4.99 2.84 5.75
CA CYS A 168 -3.87 2.93 4.81
C CYS A 168 -2.82 1.85 5.15
N VAL A 169 -2.44 1.76 6.43
CA VAL A 169 -1.63 0.66 6.96
C VAL A 169 -2.27 0.12 8.25
N ALA A 170 -2.53 -1.18 8.29
CA ALA A 170 -2.91 -1.92 9.48
C ALA A 170 -1.72 -2.77 9.96
N ILE A 171 -1.43 -2.75 11.26
CA ILE A 171 -0.42 -3.59 11.89
C ILE A 171 -1.14 -4.46 12.91
N VAL A 172 -1.14 -5.76 12.68
CA VAL A 172 -1.85 -6.74 13.50
C VAL A 172 -0.87 -7.52 14.36
N LYS A 173 -1.28 -7.82 15.60
CA LYS A 173 -0.48 -8.61 16.52
C LYS A 173 -0.30 -10.03 15.98
N ASN A 174 0.93 -10.48 15.84
CA ASN A 174 1.23 -11.90 15.64
C ASN A 174 1.46 -12.56 17.01
N ALA A 175 0.58 -13.50 17.40
CA ALA A 175 0.66 -14.15 18.71
C ALA A 175 1.93 -14.99 18.93
N SER A 176 2.58 -15.43 17.85
CA SER A 176 3.79 -16.26 17.89
C SER A 176 5.09 -15.45 17.81
N ALA A 177 5.01 -14.18 17.39
CA ALA A 177 6.18 -13.32 17.26
C ALA A 177 6.60 -12.76 18.62
N LYS A 178 7.87 -12.97 18.99
CA LYS A 178 8.47 -12.41 20.21
C LYS A 178 9.05 -11.01 20.01
N GLU A 179 9.39 -10.68 18.77
CA GLU A 179 10.05 -9.43 18.37
C GLU A 179 9.47 -8.97 17.04
N ALA A 180 9.34 -7.65 16.87
CA ALA A 180 9.14 -7.01 15.59
C ALA A 180 9.69 -5.58 15.62
N ASP A 181 10.19 -5.11 14.49
CA ASP A 181 10.60 -3.70 14.29
C ASP A 181 9.99 -3.26 12.96
N THR A 182 8.88 -2.50 13.05
CA THR A 182 8.14 -2.05 11.88
C THR A 182 8.50 -0.61 11.54
N LYS A 183 9.05 -0.39 10.35
CA LYS A 183 9.41 0.93 9.83
C LYS A 183 8.52 1.26 8.64
N LEU A 184 7.80 2.37 8.73
CA LEU A 184 6.94 2.88 7.68
C LEU A 184 7.48 4.22 7.20
N ARG A 185 7.80 4.34 5.92
CA ARG A 185 8.20 5.61 5.29
C ARG A 185 7.24 5.96 4.17
N PHE A 186 6.67 7.16 4.25
CA PHE A 186 5.82 7.74 3.23
C PHE A 186 6.48 9.00 2.70
N HIS A 187 6.73 9.06 1.40
CA HIS A 187 7.28 10.25 0.74
C HIS A 187 6.39 10.66 -0.42
N ALA A 188 5.92 11.90 -0.44
CA ALA A 188 5.06 12.44 -1.49
C ALA A 188 3.80 11.57 -1.74
N CYS A 189 3.23 10.98 -0.68
CA CYS A 189 2.07 10.10 -0.80
C CYS A 189 0.75 10.86 -0.61
N THR A 190 -0.31 10.36 -1.25
CA THR A 190 -1.68 10.74 -0.91
C THR A 190 -2.33 9.60 -0.12
N LEU A 191 -2.66 9.87 1.14
CA LEU A 191 -3.22 8.91 2.08
C LEU A 191 -4.66 9.32 2.39
N GLN A 192 -5.63 8.55 1.92
CA GLN A 192 -7.05 8.79 2.18
C GLN A 192 -7.74 7.55 2.74
N GLY A 193 -8.37 7.69 3.90
CA GLY A 193 -9.02 6.57 4.57
C GLY A 193 -9.75 6.94 5.84
N THR A 194 -10.10 5.94 6.64
CA THR A 194 -10.54 6.14 8.03
C THR A 194 -9.34 6.29 8.96
N ASN A 195 -8.22 5.62 8.66
CA ASN A 195 -7.00 5.75 9.43
C ASN A 195 -5.75 5.68 8.55
N VAL A 196 -4.67 6.38 8.94
CA VAL A 196 -3.37 6.24 8.28
C VAL A 196 -2.64 5.01 8.84
N VAL A 197 -2.40 4.95 10.15
CA VAL A 197 -1.79 3.77 10.80
C VAL A 197 -2.69 3.23 11.91
N HIS A 198 -3.03 1.95 11.85
CA HIS A 198 -3.82 1.26 12.87
C HIS A 198 -3.05 0.08 13.44
N ALA A 199 -2.67 0.13 14.72
CA ALA A 199 -1.82 -0.88 15.34
C ALA A 199 -2.39 -1.42 16.67
N PRO A 200 -3.64 -1.90 16.70
CA PRO A 200 -4.29 -2.30 17.94
C PRO A 200 -3.55 -3.48 18.59
N SER A 201 -3.27 -3.35 19.88
CA SER A 201 -2.67 -4.42 20.69
C SER A 201 -1.27 -4.90 20.23
N VAL A 202 -0.63 -4.16 19.33
CA VAL A 202 0.77 -4.39 18.96
C VAL A 202 1.63 -3.76 20.04
N MET A 203 2.60 -4.49 20.58
CA MET A 203 3.49 -3.99 21.65
C MET A 203 4.90 -3.70 21.15
N THR A 204 5.24 -4.23 19.99
CA THR A 204 6.57 -4.12 19.36
C THR A 204 6.81 -2.73 18.79
N PRO A 205 8.07 -2.30 18.63
CA PRO A 205 8.44 -1.03 18.01
C PRO A 205 7.77 -0.75 16.66
N ILE A 206 7.26 0.48 16.52
CA ILE A 206 6.73 1.03 15.27
C ILE A 206 7.31 2.44 15.07
N ALA A 207 7.99 2.64 13.95
CA ALA A 207 8.50 3.94 13.52
C ALA A 207 7.81 4.38 12.24
N VAL A 208 7.27 5.60 12.24
CA VAL A 208 6.60 6.20 11.08
C VAL A 208 7.33 7.48 10.68
N THR A 209 7.64 7.60 9.39
CA THR A 209 8.12 8.84 8.79
C THR A 209 7.19 9.20 7.65
N ALA A 210 6.65 10.42 7.67
CA ALA A 210 5.78 10.94 6.62
C ALA A 210 6.30 12.29 6.15
N GLU A 211 6.67 12.40 4.88
CA GLU A 211 7.26 13.60 4.28
C GLU A 211 6.49 13.98 3.02
N ASN A 212 6.20 15.28 2.88
CA ASN A 212 5.52 15.83 1.71
C ASN A 212 4.18 15.15 1.40
N CYS A 213 3.47 14.57 2.38
CA CYS A 213 2.24 13.81 2.13
C CYS A 213 0.97 14.68 2.15
N LEU A 214 -0.04 14.29 1.37
CA LEU A 214 -1.42 14.76 1.53
C LEU A 214 -2.21 13.73 2.34
N ILE A 215 -2.65 14.10 3.54
CA ILE A 215 -3.27 13.19 4.49
C ILE A 215 -4.72 13.62 4.74
N LYS A 216 -5.68 12.89 4.19
CA LYS A 216 -7.12 13.14 4.34
C LYS A 216 -7.81 11.95 4.99
N THR A 217 -8.02 12.02 6.29
CA THR A 217 -8.45 10.85 7.08
C THR A 217 -9.28 11.24 8.30
N ASP A 218 -10.02 10.30 8.86
CA ASP A 218 -10.66 10.49 10.16
C ASP A 218 -9.60 10.45 11.27
N TRP A 219 -8.65 9.52 11.17
CA TRP A 219 -7.58 9.30 12.14
C TRP A 219 -6.20 9.27 11.49
N ILE A 220 -5.18 9.84 12.15
CA ILE A 220 -3.77 9.55 11.81
C ILE A 220 -3.34 8.23 12.47
N GLY A 221 -3.66 8.05 13.75
CA GLY A 221 -3.27 6.86 14.51
C GLY A 221 -4.24 6.47 15.61
N GLN A 222 -5.40 5.90 15.26
CA GLN A 222 -6.48 5.57 16.24
C GLN A 222 -6.05 4.66 17.39
N ALA A 223 -5.18 3.68 17.10
CA ALA A 223 -4.67 2.72 18.06
C ALA A 223 -3.16 2.55 17.86
N LEU A 224 -2.46 3.65 17.57
CA LEU A 224 -1.01 3.61 17.38
C LEU A 224 -0.29 3.49 18.73
N LEU A 225 -0.79 4.17 19.77
CA LEU A 225 -0.18 4.10 21.09
C LEU A 225 -0.66 2.87 21.87
N VAL A 226 0.24 2.31 22.68
CA VAL A 226 -0.06 1.21 23.61
C VAL A 226 -0.85 1.69 24.82
N ALA A 227 -0.56 2.90 25.30
CA ALA A 227 -1.18 3.52 26.45
C ALA A 227 -1.21 5.03 26.27
N ASP A 228 -2.11 5.70 26.99
CA ASP A 228 -2.28 7.14 26.93
C ASP A 228 -0.94 7.86 27.21
N ASN A 229 -0.57 8.76 26.31
CA ASN A 229 0.67 9.56 26.37
C ASN A 229 2.00 8.79 26.39
N SER A 230 2.01 7.47 26.19
CA SER A 230 3.26 6.70 26.14
C SER A 230 3.82 6.67 24.72
N LYS A 231 5.02 7.25 24.54
CA LYS A 231 5.80 7.14 23.30
C LYS A 231 6.69 5.89 23.27
N LYS A 232 6.64 5.05 24.31
CA LYS A 232 7.50 3.87 24.39
C LYS A 232 7.28 3.00 23.15
N ASP A 233 8.37 2.65 22.47
CA ASP A 233 8.38 1.83 21.26
C ASP A 233 7.54 2.42 20.11
N ARG A 234 7.30 3.74 20.12
CA ARG A 234 6.56 4.46 19.09
C ARG A 234 7.32 5.71 18.67
N SER A 235 7.40 5.96 17.37
CA SER A 235 7.88 7.23 16.86
C SER A 235 7.10 7.66 15.62
N TRP A 236 6.95 8.98 15.49
CA TRP A 236 6.46 9.62 14.29
C TRP A 236 7.38 10.80 13.97
N SER A 237 7.82 10.90 12.72
CA SER A 237 8.65 12.00 12.22
C SER A 237 8.24 12.41 10.81
N GLY A 238 8.92 13.45 10.30
CA GLY A 238 8.80 13.93 8.94
C GLY A 238 8.30 15.37 8.86
N GLU A 239 8.17 15.88 7.65
CA GLU A 239 7.97 17.30 7.40
C GLU A 239 7.05 17.61 6.21
N SER A 240 6.59 18.86 6.12
CA SER A 240 5.90 19.39 4.93
C SER A 240 4.63 18.61 4.52
N ASN A 241 3.91 18.06 5.50
CA ASN A 241 2.66 17.34 5.26
C ASN A 241 1.45 18.28 5.30
N ILE A 242 0.45 17.98 4.49
CA ILE A 242 -0.84 18.65 4.56
C ILE A 242 -1.85 17.73 5.22
N TYR A 243 -2.44 18.21 6.31
CA TYR A 243 -3.41 17.47 7.10
C TYR A 243 -4.83 18.00 6.87
N SER A 244 -5.72 17.10 6.46
CA SER A 244 -7.17 17.26 6.54
C SER A 244 -7.69 16.13 7.44
N VAL A 245 -7.47 16.28 8.74
CA VAL A 245 -7.63 15.21 9.74
C VAL A 245 -8.58 15.63 10.85
N SER A 246 -9.48 14.72 11.24
CA SER A 246 -10.45 14.97 12.32
C SER A 246 -9.91 14.61 13.71
N LYS A 247 -9.16 13.51 13.82
CA LYS A 247 -8.62 12.99 15.07
C LYS A 247 -7.16 12.55 14.87
N TRP A 248 -6.30 12.90 15.80
CA TRP A 248 -4.85 12.80 15.58
C TRP A 248 -4.30 11.47 16.10
N LEU A 249 -4.39 11.24 17.41
CA LEU A 249 -3.73 10.11 18.03
C LEU A 249 -4.62 9.43 19.06
N GLY A 250 -4.51 8.12 19.17
CA GLY A 250 -5.26 7.33 20.13
C GLY A 250 -4.49 6.15 20.70
N ALA A 251 -4.98 5.69 21.86
CA ALA A 251 -4.59 4.45 22.52
C ALA A 251 -5.85 3.64 22.82
N SER A 252 -5.83 2.33 22.58
CA SER A 252 -6.98 1.45 22.82
C SER A 252 -8.30 1.98 22.21
N ASN A 253 -8.22 2.49 20.98
CA ASN A 253 -9.34 3.10 20.24
C ASN A 253 -9.96 4.36 20.84
N ARG A 254 -9.29 5.00 21.81
CA ARG A 254 -9.73 6.27 22.41
C ARG A 254 -8.78 7.39 22.04
N SER A 255 -9.32 8.59 21.78
CA SER A 255 -8.52 9.78 21.49
C SER A 255 -7.67 10.16 22.69
N ILE A 256 -6.44 10.60 22.42
CA ILE A 256 -5.60 11.22 23.44
C ILE A 256 -5.99 12.69 23.58
N ALA A 257 -6.47 13.08 24.76
CA ALA A 257 -6.98 14.44 25.02
C ALA A 257 -5.91 15.54 24.85
N SER A 258 -4.63 15.20 25.01
CA SER A 258 -3.51 16.14 24.86
C SER A 258 -3.10 16.38 23.39
N VAL A 259 -3.64 15.62 22.43
CA VAL A 259 -3.27 15.67 21.01
C VAL A 259 -4.53 15.87 20.16
N THR A 260 -4.90 17.13 19.96
CA THR A 260 -6.17 17.55 19.33
C THR A 260 -5.99 18.20 17.96
N ASP A 261 -4.76 18.60 17.62
CA ASP A 261 -4.43 19.36 16.41
C ASP A 261 -2.99 19.08 15.95
N ALA A 262 -2.59 19.67 14.82
CA ALA A 262 -1.26 19.49 14.25
C ALA A 262 -0.14 19.96 15.18
N LYS A 263 -0.36 21.05 15.91
CA LYS A 263 0.64 21.66 16.78
C LYS A 263 0.91 20.79 18.01
N SER A 264 -0.15 20.31 18.65
CA SER A 264 -0.08 19.37 19.76
C SER A 264 0.47 18.02 19.32
N PHE A 265 0.18 17.55 18.11
CA PHE A 265 0.79 16.36 17.52
C PHE A 265 2.30 16.52 17.31
N ALA A 266 2.73 17.61 16.68
CA ALA A 266 4.16 17.91 16.50
C ALA A 266 4.89 18.03 17.84
N LYS A 267 4.31 18.75 18.81
CA LYS A 267 4.83 18.84 20.18
C LYS A 267 4.90 17.47 20.86
N PHE A 268 3.87 16.64 20.69
CA PHE A 268 3.84 15.31 21.25
C PHE A 268 4.98 14.47 20.70
N TRP A 269 5.32 14.55 19.42
CA TRP A 269 6.43 13.77 18.85
C TRP A 269 7.81 14.45 18.93
N GLY A 270 7.86 15.74 19.28
CA GLY A 270 9.10 16.52 19.25
C GLY A 270 9.53 16.89 17.83
N ILE A 271 8.57 17.10 16.93
CA ILE A 271 8.80 17.43 15.53
C ILE A 271 8.95 18.95 15.39
N GLU A 272 10.07 19.40 14.81
CA GLU A 272 10.36 20.81 14.52
C GLU A 272 9.95 21.23 13.09
N ASP A 273 8.75 20.82 12.68
CA ASP A 273 8.29 20.99 11.31
C ASP A 273 7.64 22.36 11.08
N LYS A 274 8.19 23.10 10.11
CA LYS A 274 7.69 24.41 9.67
C LYS A 274 6.93 24.36 8.35
N GLY A 275 7.01 23.24 7.62
CA GLY A 275 6.37 23.06 6.32
C GLY A 275 4.97 22.46 6.41
N SER A 276 4.65 21.70 7.47
CA SER A 276 3.33 21.12 7.62
C SER A 276 2.24 22.16 7.88
N SER A 277 1.05 21.91 7.36
CA SER A 277 -0.12 22.74 7.64
C SER A 277 -1.42 21.94 7.66
N VAL A 278 -2.44 22.47 8.35
CA VAL A 278 -3.80 21.96 8.30
C VAL A 278 -4.56 22.75 7.24
N LYS A 279 -5.05 22.06 6.21
CA LYS A 279 -5.76 22.67 5.07
C LYS A 279 -6.88 21.78 4.59
N THR A 280 -7.88 22.38 3.95
CA THR A 280 -8.97 21.59 3.38
C THR A 280 -8.52 20.92 2.09
N ILE A 281 -8.47 19.60 2.07
CA ILE A 281 -8.11 18.84 0.86
C ILE A 281 -9.37 18.54 0.05
N ILE A 282 -9.50 19.22 -1.10
CA ILE A 282 -10.57 19.02 -2.07
C ILE A 282 -9.96 18.36 -3.31
N PHE A 283 -10.39 17.15 -3.61
CA PHE A 283 -10.00 16.44 -4.83
C PHE A 283 -11.00 16.70 -5.96
N GLU A 284 -10.52 16.63 -7.21
CA GLU A 284 -11.35 16.67 -8.42
C GLU A 284 -12.42 15.57 -8.40
N GLY A 285 -12.01 14.34 -8.10
CA GLY A 285 -12.90 13.22 -7.85
C GLY A 285 -13.45 13.30 -6.44
N LYS A 286 -14.74 13.61 -6.32
CA LYS A 286 -15.47 13.58 -5.05
C LYS A 286 -15.79 12.13 -4.64
N ARG A 287 -14.76 11.32 -4.35
CA ARG A 287 -14.94 9.95 -3.86
C ARG A 287 -15.16 9.93 -2.35
N PRO A 288 -16.31 9.45 -1.86
CA PRO A 288 -16.49 9.14 -0.45
C PRO A 288 -15.49 8.06 -0.04
N ASN A 289 -15.03 8.10 1.22
CA ASN A 289 -14.23 7.00 1.76
C ASN A 289 -14.91 5.66 1.49
N LYS A 290 -14.10 4.63 1.23
CA LYS A 290 -14.55 3.27 0.92
C LYS A 290 -15.32 3.11 -0.41
N SER A 291 -15.34 4.11 -1.28
CA SER A 291 -15.97 4.05 -2.61
C SER A 291 -14.93 3.71 -3.69
N SER A 292 -14.33 2.52 -3.57
CA SER A 292 -13.38 1.97 -4.54
C SER A 292 -14.08 1.24 -5.68
N SER A 293 -13.41 1.17 -6.82
CA SER A 293 -13.83 0.43 -8.01
C SER A 293 -12.59 0.12 -8.83
N HIS A 294 -12.62 -0.91 -9.66
CA HIS A 294 -11.49 -1.22 -10.56
C HIS A 294 -11.19 -0.12 -11.60
N ARG A 295 -12.12 0.82 -11.80
CA ARG A 295 -11.97 1.96 -12.72
C ARG A 295 -11.38 3.21 -12.07
N MET A 296 -11.00 3.15 -10.79
CA MET A 296 -10.42 4.27 -10.08
C MET A 296 -9.11 4.72 -10.73
N ARG A 297 -8.88 6.03 -10.75
CA ARG A 297 -7.68 6.64 -11.36
C ARG A 297 -7.05 7.63 -10.40
N ALA A 298 -5.73 7.73 -10.41
CA ALA A 298 -5.00 8.71 -9.59
C ALA A 298 -5.43 10.17 -9.88
N THR A 299 -5.84 10.48 -11.12
CA THR A 299 -6.35 11.81 -11.52
C THR A 299 -7.59 12.25 -10.73
N GLU A 300 -8.36 11.31 -10.19
CA GLU A 300 -9.53 11.61 -9.35
C GLU A 300 -9.12 12.15 -7.98
N PHE A 301 -7.84 12.02 -7.63
CA PHE A 301 -7.25 12.54 -6.40
C PHE A 301 -6.30 13.72 -6.71
N ALA A 302 -6.36 14.28 -7.92
CA ALA A 302 -5.77 15.57 -8.20
C ALA A 302 -6.48 16.64 -7.35
N LEU A 303 -5.74 17.64 -6.89
CA LEU A 303 -6.32 18.78 -6.17
C LEU A 303 -7.27 19.55 -7.09
N GLY A 304 -8.48 19.77 -6.62
CA GLY A 304 -9.53 20.43 -7.40
C GLY A 304 -9.27 21.92 -7.61
N ALA A 305 -9.89 22.51 -8.63
CA ALA A 305 -9.82 23.96 -8.89
C ALA A 305 -10.19 24.85 -7.69
N GLN A 306 -11.05 24.35 -6.80
CA GLN A 306 -11.48 25.04 -5.57
C GLN A 306 -10.54 24.81 -4.38
N SER A 307 -9.48 24.01 -4.55
CA SER A 307 -8.52 23.74 -3.48
C SER A 307 -7.53 24.89 -3.36
N GLU A 308 -7.45 25.48 -2.17
CA GLU A 308 -6.41 26.45 -1.81
C GLU A 308 -4.99 25.91 -2.02
N LEU A 309 -4.80 24.58 -1.96
CA LEU A 309 -3.52 23.92 -2.18
C LEU A 309 -3.06 24.05 -3.62
N LEU A 310 -3.99 23.86 -4.57
CA LEU A 310 -3.71 24.03 -6.00
C LEU A 310 -3.29 25.47 -6.30
N LEU A 311 -4.00 26.45 -5.72
CA LEU A 311 -3.69 27.88 -5.87
C LEU A 311 -2.34 28.25 -5.23
N SER A 312 -1.99 27.61 -4.12
CA SER A 312 -0.73 27.87 -3.41
C SER A 312 0.50 27.21 -4.04
N GLY A 313 0.33 26.35 -5.05
CA GLY A 313 1.44 25.66 -5.72
C GLY A 313 2.21 24.67 -4.84
N SER A 314 1.60 24.14 -3.78
CA SER A 314 2.28 23.22 -2.87
C SER A 314 2.67 21.91 -3.58
N LYS A 315 3.95 21.53 -3.53
CA LYS A 315 4.47 20.26 -4.06
C LYS A 315 4.27 19.11 -3.07
N THR A 316 3.03 18.89 -2.62
CA THR A 316 2.69 17.86 -1.63
C THR A 316 1.75 16.81 -2.21
N GLY A 317 1.88 15.60 -1.69
CA GLY A 317 1.17 14.42 -2.17
C GLY A 317 1.72 13.88 -3.47
N MET A 318 0.96 12.95 -4.04
CA MET A 318 1.41 12.24 -5.23
C MET A 318 1.38 13.13 -6.48
N GLN A 319 2.32 12.85 -7.38
CA GLN A 319 2.30 13.25 -8.77
C GLN A 319 1.36 12.34 -9.55
N PHE A 320 0.06 12.61 -9.45
CA PHE A 320 -1.02 11.77 -9.99
C PHE A 320 -0.89 11.40 -11.48
N LEU A 321 -0.11 12.14 -12.27
CA LEU A 321 0.11 11.88 -13.70
C LEU A 321 0.94 10.63 -13.99
N ILE A 322 1.71 10.15 -13.01
CA ILE A 322 2.58 8.96 -13.14
C ILE A 322 2.17 7.81 -12.24
N VAL A 323 1.11 7.98 -11.42
CA VAL A 323 0.65 6.95 -10.47
C VAL A 323 -0.24 5.90 -11.13
N GLY A 324 0.03 4.64 -10.80
CA GLY A 324 -0.67 3.46 -11.28
C GLY A 324 -0.22 2.97 -12.65
N ALA A 325 -0.78 1.83 -13.05
CA ALA A 325 -0.46 1.18 -14.31
C ALA A 325 -1.06 1.91 -15.53
N GLY A 326 -0.56 1.60 -16.73
CA GLY A 326 -1.15 2.03 -18.00
C GLY A 326 -0.46 3.22 -18.65
N ARG A 327 -1.24 4.19 -19.16
CA ARG A 327 -0.69 5.35 -19.89
C ARG A 327 0.28 6.18 -19.05
N ALA A 328 0.01 6.32 -17.75
CA ALA A 328 0.88 7.01 -16.81
C ALA A 328 2.26 6.32 -16.72
N PHE A 329 2.26 5.00 -16.49
CA PHE A 329 3.44 4.16 -16.56
C PHE A 329 4.17 4.26 -17.90
N SER A 330 3.47 4.15 -19.03
CA SER A 330 4.09 4.18 -20.37
C SER A 330 4.87 5.48 -20.59
N ARG A 331 4.29 6.63 -20.20
CA ARG A 331 4.99 7.93 -20.27
C ARG A 331 6.19 7.99 -19.34
N TYR A 332 6.07 7.49 -18.11
CA TYR A 332 7.19 7.46 -17.16
C TYR A 332 8.33 6.57 -17.69
N ARG A 333 7.99 5.39 -18.24
CA ARG A 333 8.94 4.44 -18.83
C ARG A 333 9.73 5.03 -19.99
N GLU A 334 9.14 5.96 -20.74
CA GLU A 334 9.77 6.66 -21.85
C GLU A 334 10.64 7.86 -21.40
N SER A 335 10.60 8.23 -20.12
CA SER A 335 11.37 9.37 -19.61
C SER A 335 12.85 9.04 -19.37
N SER A 336 13.72 10.05 -19.49
CA SER A 336 15.14 9.93 -19.14
C SER A 336 15.34 9.59 -17.65
N LEU A 337 14.51 10.17 -16.77
CA LEU A 337 14.52 9.92 -15.33
C LEU A 337 14.36 8.43 -15.02
N TYR A 338 13.45 7.75 -15.70
CA TYR A 338 13.27 6.32 -15.54
C TYR A 338 14.45 5.51 -16.07
N SER A 339 15.07 5.95 -17.16
CA SER A 339 16.29 5.32 -17.69
C SER A 339 17.47 5.47 -16.73
N ASP A 340 17.67 6.65 -16.16
CA ASP A 340 18.73 6.91 -15.17
C ASP A 340 18.48 6.15 -13.88
N TRP A 341 17.22 6.11 -13.44
CA TRP A 341 16.82 5.27 -12.32
C TRP A 341 17.11 3.79 -12.57
N LYS A 342 16.81 3.26 -13.77
CA LYS A 342 17.17 1.88 -14.13
C LYS A 342 18.68 1.62 -14.05
N LYS A 343 19.52 2.59 -14.39
CA LYS A 343 20.98 2.47 -14.21
C LYS A 343 21.36 2.41 -12.73
N THR A 344 20.76 3.26 -11.90
CA THR A 344 20.97 3.24 -10.43
C THR A 344 20.58 1.90 -9.83
N LEU A 345 19.48 1.29 -10.30
CA LEU A 345 19.07 -0.03 -9.87
C LEU A 345 20.05 -1.12 -10.25
N ALA A 346 20.51 -1.13 -11.50
CA ALA A 346 21.49 -2.10 -11.96
C ALA A 346 22.81 -2.00 -11.18
N ALA A 347 23.18 -0.80 -10.72
CA ALA A 347 24.37 -0.59 -9.90
C ALA A 347 24.21 -1.03 -8.43
N ALA A 348 22.99 -1.24 -7.97
CA ALA A 348 22.67 -1.65 -6.59
C ALA A 348 22.45 -3.16 -6.43
N GLN A 349 22.51 -3.93 -7.53
CA GLN A 349 22.35 -5.38 -7.59
C GLN A 349 23.70 -6.07 -7.78
#